data_AF-A0A4Y8VR06-F1
#
_entry.id   AF-A0A4Y8VR06-F1
#
_cell.length_a   1.000
_cell.length_b   1.000
_cell.length_c   1.000
_cell.angle_alpha   90.00
_cell.angle_beta   90.00
_cell.angle_gamma   90.00
#
_symmetry.space_group_name_H-M   'P 1'
#
loop_
_entity.id
_entity.type
_entity.pdbx_description
1 polymer ?
#
loop_
_entity_poly.entity_id
_entity_poly.type
_entity_poly.pdbx_seq_one_letter_code
_entity_poly.pdbx_strand_id
1 'polypeptide(L)' 'MENQKKNQFRQIYDALPPRAVAAPKARWVERMAEVAMVSTKTVRCWLAGVQKPDAIKTKALSDELGIPADQLFV' A
#
# COMPACT_ATOMS: atom_id res chain seq x y z
N MET A 1 12.17 19.98 36.97
CA MET A 1 11.51 19.79 35.66
C MET A 1 10.14 19.21 35.97
N GLU A 2 9.08 20.00 35.77
CA GLU A 2 7.72 19.70 36.22
C GLU A 2 7.20 18.37 35.65
N ASN A 3 6.84 17.47 36.56
CA ASN A 3 6.08 16.28 36.25
C ASN A 3 4.61 16.70 36.12
N GLN A 4 4.25 17.38 35.02
CA GLN A 4 2.85 17.63 34.70
C GLN A 4 2.17 16.27 34.54
N LYS A 5 1.28 15.92 35.49
CA LYS A 5 0.37 14.77 35.34
C LYS A 5 -0.33 14.94 33.99
N LYS A 6 0.06 14.14 32.99
CA LYS A 6 -0.66 14.06 31.70
C LYS A 6 -2.13 13.92 32.04
N ASN A 7 -2.96 14.86 31.58
CA ASN A 7 -4.39 14.81 31.89
C ASN A 7 -4.95 13.46 31.43
N GLN A 8 -5.96 12.97 32.13
CA GLN A 8 -6.54 11.64 31.88
C GLN A 8 -6.99 11.50 30.41
N PHE A 9 -7.40 12.60 29.79
CA PHE A 9 -7.76 12.70 28.38
C PHE A 9 -6.60 12.36 27.42
N ARG A 10 -5.39 12.87 27.69
CA ARG A 10 -4.19 12.58 26.90
C ARG A 10 -3.72 11.15 27.08
N GLN A 11 -3.89 10.58 28.27
CA GLN A 11 -3.58 9.18 28.53
C GLN A 11 -4.49 8.24 27.75
N ILE A 12 -5.79 8.57 27.64
CA ILE A 12 -6.75 7.83 26.79
C ILE A 12 -6.34 7.92 25.32
N TYR A 13 -5.93 9.10 24.83
CA TYR A 13 -5.45 9.29 23.45
C TYR A 13 -4.14 8.53 23.17
N ASP A 14 -3.15 8.60 24.07
CA ASP A 14 -1.88 7.89 23.94
C ASP A 14 -2.05 6.35 24.03
N ALA A 15 -3.14 5.87 24.64
CA ALA A 15 -3.50 4.45 24.69
C ALA A 15 -4.25 3.97 23.43
N LEU A 16 -4.67 4.89 22.55
CA LEU A 16 -5.22 4.50 21.25
C LEU A 16 -4.13 3.82 20.41
N PRO A 17 -4.48 2.78 19.63
CA PRO A 17 -3.51 2.10 18.78
C PRO A 17 -2.78 3.10 17.87
N PRO A 18 -1.43 3.10 17.84
CA PRO A 18 -0.64 4.15 17.19
C PRO A 18 -0.78 4.19 15.66
N ARG A 19 -1.35 3.15 15.04
CA ARG A 19 -1.72 3.13 13.62
C ARG A 19 -2.94 2.27 13.40
N ALA A 20 -3.93 2.82 12.70
CA ALA A 20 -4.99 2.03 12.08
C ALA A 20 -4.35 0.95 11.19
N VAL A 21 -4.85 -0.28 11.27
CA VAL A 21 -4.46 -1.38 10.38
C VAL A 21 -4.53 -0.85 8.95
N ALA A 22 -3.42 -0.92 8.20
CA ALA A 22 -3.38 -0.46 6.83
C ALA A 22 -4.55 -1.08 6.06
N ALA A 23 -5.38 -0.23 5.46
CA ALA A 23 -6.59 -0.66 4.79
C ALA A 23 -6.25 -1.78 3.76
N PRO A 24 -7.11 -2.79 3.57
CA PRO A 24 -6.81 -3.92 2.68
C PRO A 24 -6.30 -3.50 1.30
N LYS A 25 -6.86 -2.44 0.71
CA LYS A 25 -6.41 -1.86 -0.56
C LYS A 25 -5.00 -1.26 -0.51
N ALA A 26 -4.62 -0.64 0.62
CA ALA A 26 -3.28 -0.08 0.81
C ALA A 26 -2.23 -1.19 0.88
N ARG A 27 -2.50 -2.25 1.66
CA ARG A 27 -1.64 -3.43 1.72
C ARG A 27 -1.49 -4.12 0.37
N TRP A 28 -2.56 -4.20 -0.39
CA TRP A 28 -2.51 -4.76 -1.74
C TRP A 28 -1.60 -3.94 -2.66
N VAL A 29 -1.72 -2.61 -2.65
CA VAL A 29 -0.86 -1.72 -3.45
C VAL A 29 0.61 -1.82 -3.02
N GLU A 30 0.89 -1.96 -1.73
CA GLU A 30 2.24 -2.18 -1.20
C GLU A 30 2.83 -3.50 -1.73
N ARG A 31 2.07 -4.60 -1.66
CA ARG A 31 2.50 -5.90 -2.19
C ARG A 31 2.79 -5.88 -3.68
N MET A 32 1.92 -5.26 -4.49
CA MET A 32 2.16 -5.14 -5.93
C MET A 32 3.37 -4.26 -6.26
N ALA A 33 3.63 -3.24 -5.43
CA ALA A 33 4.82 -2.39 -5.56
C ALA A 33 6.11 -3.18 -5.28
N GLU A 34 6.10 -4.05 -4.27
CA GLU A 34 7.21 -4.96 -3.95
C GLU A 34 7.46 -5.97 -5.08
N VAL A 35 6.41 -6.64 -5.55
CA VAL A 35 6.49 -7.64 -6.64
C VAL A 35 7.05 -7.04 -7.92
N ALA A 36 6.59 -5.84 -8.29
CA ALA A 36 7.06 -5.16 -9.49
C ALA A 36 8.33 -4.32 -9.28
N MET A 37 8.86 -4.27 -8.04
CA MET A 37 10.01 -3.44 -7.64
C MET A 37 9.86 -1.96 -8.04
N VAL A 38 8.68 -1.38 -7.79
CA VAL A 38 8.36 0.02 -8.10
C VAL A 38 7.81 0.75 -6.88
N SER A 39 7.59 2.06 -7.01
CA SER A 39 6.90 2.82 -5.97
C SER A 39 5.39 2.51 -5.93
N THR A 40 4.77 2.62 -4.76
CA THR A 40 3.30 2.55 -4.62
C THR A 40 2.57 3.63 -5.44
N LYS A 41 3.24 4.75 -5.74
CA LYS A 41 2.71 5.79 -6.64
C LYS A 41 2.58 5.25 -8.07
N THR A 42 3.57 4.51 -8.56
CA THR A 42 3.55 3.89 -9.89
C THR A 42 2.39 2.92 -10.03
N VAL A 43 2.17 2.06 -9.03
CA VAL A 43 1.01 1.15 -9.01
C VAL A 43 -0.31 1.91 -9.05
N ARG A 44 -0.44 3.01 -8.29
CA ARG A 44 -1.63 3.87 -8.34
C ARG A 44 -1.83 4.51 -9.73
N CYS A 45 -0.76 4.88 -10.43
CA CYS A 45 -0.85 5.39 -11.81
C CYS A 45 -1.35 4.32 -12.79
N TRP A 46 -0.97 3.05 -12.61
CA TRP A 46 -1.51 1.93 -13.39
C TRP A 46 -2.99 1.71 -13.10
N LEU A 47 -3.39 1.73 -11.83
CA LEU A 47 -4.81 1.64 -11.43
C LEU A 47 -5.65 2.80 -11.99
N ALA A 48 -5.06 3.98 -12.13
CA ALA A 48 -5.70 5.14 -12.73
C ALA A 48 -5.67 5.14 -14.28
N GLY A 49 -5.02 4.16 -14.91
CA GLY A 49 -4.89 4.06 -16.37
C GLY A 49 -3.98 5.12 -17.01
N VAL A 50 -3.22 5.87 -16.21
CA VAL A 50 -2.33 6.95 -16.71
C VAL A 50 -1.05 6.39 -17.32
N GLN A 51 -0.59 5.24 -16.83
CA GLN A 51 0.61 4.57 -17.30
C GLN A 51 0.34 3.08 -17.46
N LYS A 52 1.13 2.41 -18.31
CA LYS A 52 1.14 0.95 -18.42
C LYS A 52 2.50 0.40 -17.93
N PRO A 53 2.50 -0.72 -17.19
CA PRO A 53 3.75 -1.40 -16.82
C PRO A 53 4.47 -1.95 -18.05
N ASP A 54 5.78 -2.09 -17.95
CA ASP A 54 6.57 -2.79 -18.96
C ASP A 54 6.34 -4.32 -18.92
N ALA A 55 6.80 -5.02 -19.96
CA ALA A 55 6.57 -6.46 -20.09
C ALA A 55 7.12 -7.28 -18.90
N ILE A 56 8.21 -6.84 -18.28
CA ILE A 56 8.83 -7.53 -17.13
C ILE A 56 7.92 -7.39 -15.90
N LYS A 57 7.43 -6.18 -15.62
CA LYS A 57 6.52 -5.90 -14.50
C LYS A 57 5.17 -6.55 -14.70
N THR A 58 4.64 -6.50 -15.92
CA THR A 58 3.38 -7.19 -16.26
C THR A 58 3.49 -8.69 -16.02
N LYS A 59 4.62 -9.32 -16.39
CA LYS A 59 4.86 -10.73 -16.10
C LYS A 59 4.95 -11.01 -14.60
N ALA A 60 5.70 -10.22 -13.84
CA ALA A 60 5.80 -10.39 -12.39
C ALA A 60 4.43 -10.29 -11.69
N LEU A 61 3.59 -9.35 -12.11
CA LEU A 61 2.22 -9.21 -11.60
C LEU A 61 1.29 -10.33 -12.07
N SER A 62 1.48 -10.84 -13.28
CA SER A 62 0.76 -12.00 -13.82
C SER A 62 1.03 -13.26 -13.00
N ASP A 63 2.30 -13.53 -12.70
CA ASP A 63 2.72 -14.69 -11.91
C ASP A 63 2.18 -14.60 -10.47
N GLU A 64 2.20 -13.41 -9.87
CA GLU A 64 1.70 -13.16 -8.52
C GLU A 64 0.17 -13.29 -8.40
N LEU A 65 -0.56 -12.83 -9.41
CA LEU A 65 -2.03 -12.80 -9.39
C LEU A 65 -2.65 -14.06 -10.02
N GLY A 66 -1.86 -14.88 -10.72
CA GLY A 66 -2.33 -16.06 -11.46
C GLY A 66 -3.23 -15.70 -12.65
N ILE A 67 -3.14 -14.48 -13.15
CA ILE A 67 -3.94 -13.96 -14.27
C ILE A 67 -3.01 -13.74 -15.46
N PRO A 68 -3.37 -14.15 -16.69
CA PRO A 68 -2.58 -13.87 -17.88
C PRO A 68 -2.28 -12.37 -18.08
N ALA A 69 -1.05 -12.07 -18.48
CA ALA A 69 -0.55 -10.71 -18.71
C ALA A 69 -1.42 -9.85 -19.65
N ASP A 70 -2.00 -10.47 -20.67
CA ASP A 70 -2.90 -9.85 -21.66
C ASP A 70 -4.26 -9.45 -21.09
N GLN A 71 -4.66 -10.02 -19.94
CA GLN A 71 -5.89 -9.68 -19.24
C GLN A 71 -5.69 -8.64 -18.13
N LEU A 72 -4.45 -8.45 -17.67
CA LEU A 72 -4.11 -7.57 -16.56
C LEU A 72 -4.10 -6.08 -16.91
N PHE A 73 -3.64 -5.74 -18.12
CA PHE A 73 -3.52 -4.37 -18.59
C PHE A 73 -4.01 -4.26 -20.05
N VAL A 74 -5.33 -4.06 -20.21
CA VAL A 74 -5.99 -3.84 -21.51
C VAL A 74 -5.75 -2.42 -22.01
#